data_AF-A0A0F9IRN8-F1
#
_entry.id   AF-A0A0F9IRN8-F1
#
_cell.length_a   1.000
_cell.length_b   1.000
_cell.length_c   1.000
_cell.angle_alpha   90.00
_cell.angle_beta   90.00
_cell.angle_gamma   90.00
#
_symmetry.space_group_name_H-M   'P 1'
#
loop_
_entity.id
_entity.type
_entity.pdbx_description
1 polymer ?
#
loop_
_entity_poly.entity_id
_entity_poly.type
_entity_poly.pdbx_seq_one_letter_code
_entity_poly.pdbx_strand_id
1 'polypeptide(L)'
;FIETMMRIVGVAIGLPYELLIKDFSKTNYSSARAALLEGRRMFTQWRNWLARKLCQPVYEMVLEEAFLRGMFDAKNFYELKHEYCRSIWIGGGWGWVDPVKEIEASRMAIDYGLSTLAEEAAGQGRDWEEIIEQRKKEETFIENEGVSISRSQKAMGADQTGEKEDAETETK
;
A
#
# COMPACT_ATOMS: atom_id res chain seq x y z
N PHE A 1 26.52 11.64 -22.43
CA PHE A 1 25.83 12.89 -22.79
C PHE A 1 24.32 12.73 -22.74
N ILE A 2 23.68 11.98 -23.66
CA ILE A 2 22.21 11.79 -23.67
C ILE A 2 21.70 11.19 -22.35
N GLU A 3 22.36 10.15 -21.84
CA GLU A 3 22.02 9.54 -20.54
C GLU A 3 22.07 10.55 -19.38
N THR A 4 23.10 11.41 -19.36
CA THR A 4 23.26 12.46 -18.34
C THR A 4 22.15 13.50 -18.42
N MET A 5 21.76 13.92 -19.64
CA MET A 5 20.64 14.85 -19.83
C MET A 5 19.33 14.24 -19.31
N MET A 6 19.06 12.98 -19.64
CA MET A 6 17.87 12.29 -19.17
C MET A 6 17.85 12.12 -17.65
N ARG A 7 19.01 11.93 -17.02
CA ARG A 7 19.13 11.88 -15.56
C ARG A 7 18.81 13.23 -14.91
N ILE A 8 19.28 14.34 -15.49
CA ILE A 8 18.95 15.70 -15.02
C ILE A 8 17.45 15.96 -15.16
N VAL A 9 16.84 15.56 -16.28
CA VAL A 9 15.39 15.64 -16.49
C VAL A 9 14.64 14.80 -15.45
N GLY A 10 15.10 13.58 -15.19
CA GLY A 10 14.54 12.70 -14.15
C GLY A 10 14.56 13.36 -12.77
N VAL A 11 15.69 13.96 -12.38
CA VAL A 11 15.81 14.72 -11.12
C VAL A 11 14.83 15.87 -11.05
N ALA A 12 14.64 16.63 -12.14
CA ALA A 12 13.68 17.74 -12.17
C ALA A 12 12.22 17.29 -12.02
N ILE A 13 11.88 16.11 -12.55
CA ILE A 13 10.53 15.53 -12.47
C ILE A 13 10.32 14.75 -11.17
N GLY A 14 11.40 14.29 -10.52
CA GLY A 14 11.34 13.39 -9.36
C GLY A 14 11.23 11.91 -9.73
N LEU A 15 11.66 11.55 -10.95
CA LEU A 15 11.67 10.16 -11.43
C LEU A 15 13.09 9.64 -11.62
N PRO A 16 13.38 8.40 -11.20
CA PRO A 16 14.65 7.76 -11.52
C PRO A 16 14.76 7.47 -13.02
N TYR A 17 16.01 7.45 -13.51
CA TYR A 17 16.32 7.32 -14.94
C TYR A 17 15.72 6.04 -15.55
N GLU A 18 15.82 4.94 -14.81
CA GLU A 18 15.34 3.62 -15.19
C GLU A 18 13.83 3.64 -15.47
N LEU A 19 13.07 4.32 -14.60
CA LEU A 19 11.63 4.42 -14.71
C LEU A 19 11.19 5.43 -15.78
N LEU A 20 11.96 6.50 -15.96
CA LEU A 20 11.70 7.53 -16.97
C LEU A 20 11.79 6.97 -18.40
N ILE A 21 12.81 6.16 -18.66
CA ILE A 21 13.07 5.57 -20.00
C ILE A 21 12.48 4.16 -20.13
N LYS A 22 12.15 3.51 -19.00
CA LYS A 22 11.78 2.09 -18.92
C LYS A 22 12.91 1.17 -19.39
N ASP A 23 14.15 1.57 -19.15
CA ASP A 23 15.33 0.73 -19.42
C ASP A 23 15.91 0.22 -18.10
N PHE A 24 15.84 -1.09 -17.90
CA PHE A 24 16.38 -1.80 -16.74
C PHE A 24 17.55 -2.71 -17.13
N SER A 25 18.10 -2.57 -18.33
CA SER A 25 19.15 -3.47 -18.85
C SER A 25 20.47 -3.42 -18.06
N LYS A 26 20.74 -2.30 -17.36
CA LYS A 26 21.97 -2.06 -16.60
C LYS A 26 21.79 -2.09 -15.08
N THR A 27 20.61 -2.47 -14.58
CA THR A 27 20.31 -2.49 -13.14
C THR A 27 20.23 -3.90 -12.59
N ASN A 28 20.68 -4.08 -11.36
CA ASN A 28 20.51 -5.32 -10.63
C ASN A 28 19.17 -5.29 -9.88
N TYR A 29 18.75 -6.43 -9.31
CA TYR A 29 17.47 -6.54 -8.62
C TYR A 29 17.29 -5.48 -7.52
N SER A 30 18.32 -5.26 -6.70
CA SER A 30 18.28 -4.30 -5.58
C SER A 30 18.20 -2.85 -6.05
N SER A 31 18.93 -2.47 -7.10
CA SER A 31 18.89 -1.12 -7.64
C SER A 31 17.61 -0.85 -8.43
N ALA A 32 17.09 -1.83 -9.17
CA ALA A 32 15.78 -1.75 -9.81
C ALA A 32 14.66 -1.57 -8.77
N ARG A 33 14.69 -2.34 -7.68
CA ARG A 33 13.73 -2.19 -6.58
C ARG A 33 13.81 -0.81 -5.91
N ALA A 34 15.02 -0.31 -5.66
CA ALA A 34 15.21 1.03 -5.10
C ALA A 34 14.65 2.13 -6.03
N ALA A 35 14.88 2.02 -7.34
CA ALA A 35 14.33 2.95 -8.32
C ALA A 35 12.79 2.90 -8.36
N LEU A 36 12.19 1.70 -8.30
CA LEU A 36 10.72 1.58 -8.24
C LEU A 36 10.14 2.18 -6.96
N LEU A 37 10.81 2.03 -5.81
CA LEU A 37 10.39 2.63 -4.55
C LEU A 37 10.44 4.16 -4.59
N GLU A 38 11.49 4.73 -5.17
CA GLU A 38 11.57 6.20 -5.34
C GLU A 38 10.48 6.72 -6.29
N GLY A 39 10.24 6.02 -7.40
CA GLY A 39 9.12 6.31 -8.29
C GLY A 39 7.77 6.25 -7.55
N ARG A 40 7.55 5.21 -6.75
CA ARG A 40 6.35 5.03 -5.92
C ARG A 40 6.12 6.19 -4.96
N ARG A 41 7.18 6.74 -4.36
CA ARG A 41 7.09 7.92 -3.49
C ARG A 41 6.50 9.12 -4.23
N MET A 42 7.02 9.41 -5.43
CA MET A 42 6.52 10.51 -6.26
C MET A 42 5.04 10.31 -6.64
N PHE A 43 4.68 9.11 -7.14
CA PHE A 43 3.29 8.82 -7.51
C PHE A 43 2.33 8.91 -6.31
N THR A 44 2.77 8.45 -5.14
CA THR A 44 1.98 8.54 -3.91
C THR A 44 1.77 9.99 -3.49
N GLN A 45 2.79 10.84 -3.63
CA GLN A 45 2.66 12.28 -3.36
C GLN A 45 1.62 12.94 -4.26
N TRP A 46 1.66 12.68 -5.58
CA TRP A 46 0.66 13.20 -6.52
C TRP A 46 -0.74 12.69 -6.21
N ARG A 47 -0.87 11.41 -5.87
CA ARG A 47 -2.15 10.82 -5.46
C ARG A 47 -2.71 11.48 -4.21
N ASN A 48 -1.88 11.68 -3.19
CA ASN A 48 -2.26 12.35 -1.95
C ASN A 48 -2.58 13.83 -2.16
N TRP A 49 -1.92 14.48 -3.12
CA TRP A 49 -2.27 15.84 -3.52
C TRP A 49 -3.65 15.90 -4.16
N LEU A 50 -3.93 15.01 -5.13
CA LEU A 50 -5.23 14.92 -5.80
C LEU A 50 -6.34 14.59 -4.80
N ALA A 51 -6.12 13.62 -3.92
CA ALA A 51 -7.06 13.24 -2.87
C ALA A 51 -7.40 14.44 -1.97
N ARG A 52 -6.41 15.20 -1.51
CA ARG A 52 -6.63 16.36 -0.63
C ARG A 52 -7.20 17.59 -1.33
N LYS A 53 -6.87 17.82 -2.60
CA LYS A 53 -7.25 19.04 -3.31
C LYS A 53 -8.52 18.92 -4.14
N LEU A 54 -8.86 17.70 -4.57
CA LEU A 54 -10.04 17.46 -5.39
C LEU A 54 -11.03 16.55 -4.67
N CYS A 55 -10.62 15.36 -4.26
CA CYS A 55 -11.54 14.35 -3.75
C CYS A 55 -12.16 14.76 -2.41
N GLN A 56 -11.34 15.22 -1.47
CA GLN A 56 -11.80 15.62 -0.13
C GLN A 56 -12.78 16.81 -0.17
N PRO A 57 -12.51 17.94 -0.86
CA PRO A 57 -13.46 19.04 -0.94
C PRO A 57 -14.76 18.66 -1.64
N VAL A 58 -14.69 17.85 -2.71
CA VAL A 58 -15.89 17.38 -3.42
C VAL A 58 -16.74 16.49 -2.51
N TYR A 59 -16.11 15.58 -1.77
CA TYR A 59 -16.80 14.72 -0.81
C TYR A 59 -17.48 15.53 0.31
N GLU A 60 -16.79 16.52 0.86
CA GLU A 60 -17.36 17.42 1.87
C GLU A 60 -18.57 18.20 1.35
N MET A 61 -18.53 18.69 0.11
CA MET A 61 -19.66 19.39 -0.51
C MET A 61 -20.86 18.47 -0.70
N VAL A 62 -20.64 17.23 -1.15
CA VAL A 62 -21.71 16.24 -1.33
C VAL A 62 -22.34 15.85 0.01
N LEU A 63 -21.54 15.65 1.05
CA LEU A 63 -22.05 15.35 2.39
C LEU A 63 -22.82 16.52 3.00
N GLU A 64 -22.34 17.74 2.81
CA GLU A 64 -23.03 18.95 3.26
C GLU A 64 -24.37 19.13 2.55
N GLU A 65 -24.43 18.89 1.23
CA GLU A 65 -25.70 18.90 0.48
C GLU A 65 -26.67 17.81 0.97
N ALA A 66 -26.15 16.62 1.26
CA ALA A 66 -26.95 15.52 1.78
C ALA A 66 -27.55 15.81 3.16
N PHE A 67 -26.79 16.48 4.03
CA PHE A 67 -27.26 16.99 5.31
C PHE A 67 -28.33 18.07 5.14
N LEU A 68 -28.11 19.06 4.26
CA LEU A 68 -29.08 20.14 3.99
C LEU A 68 -30.40 19.63 3.41
N ARG A 69 -30.36 18.52 2.67
CA ARG A 69 -31.56 17.83 2.15
C ARG A 69 -32.26 16.94 3.18
N GLY A 70 -31.68 16.75 4.37
CA GLY A 70 -32.23 15.90 5.42
C GLY A 70 -32.13 14.40 5.13
N MET A 71 -31.16 13.96 4.31
CA MET A 71 -30.97 12.53 4.00
C MET A 71 -30.40 11.73 5.17
N PHE A 72 -29.71 12.40 6.10
CA PHE A 72 -29.27 11.85 7.37
C PHE A 72 -29.28 12.93 8.45
N ASP A 73 -29.45 12.52 9.71
CA ASP A 73 -29.42 13.44 10.86
C ASP A 73 -27.99 13.53 11.41
N ALA A 74 -27.48 14.74 11.54
CA ALA A 74 -26.16 15.01 12.11
C ALA A 74 -26.24 16.16 13.10
N LYS A 75 -26.07 15.82 14.38
CA LYS A 75 -26.02 16.81 15.47
C LYS A 75 -24.76 17.65 15.30
N ASN A 76 -24.93 18.98 15.34
CA ASN A 76 -23.86 19.96 15.23
C ASN A 76 -22.91 19.69 14.04
N PHE A 77 -23.48 19.41 12.85
CA PHE A 77 -22.71 19.06 11.65
C PHE A 77 -21.55 20.02 11.35
N TYR A 78 -21.75 21.33 11.50
CA TYR A 78 -20.71 22.32 11.23
C TYR A 78 -19.57 22.32 12.28
N GLU A 79 -19.85 21.98 13.53
CA GLU A 79 -18.84 21.90 14.59
C GLU A 79 -18.00 20.61 14.45
N LEU A 80 -18.66 19.51 14.04
CA LEU A 80 -18.05 18.18 13.89
C LEU A 80 -17.80 17.80 12.43
N LYS A 81 -17.74 18.78 11.51
CA LYS A 81 -17.63 18.55 10.06
C LYS A 81 -16.43 17.67 9.72
N HIS A 82 -15.31 17.85 10.41
CA HIS A 82 -14.10 17.05 10.20
C HIS A 82 -14.31 15.57 10.56
N GLU A 83 -15.09 15.26 11.59
CA GLU A 83 -15.33 13.87 12.01
C GLU A 83 -16.28 13.17 11.05
N TYR A 84 -17.37 13.84 10.66
CA TYR A 84 -18.35 13.29 9.71
C TYR A 84 -17.78 13.13 8.30
N CYS A 85 -16.93 14.06 7.85
CA CYS A 85 -16.36 14.04 6.52
C CYS A 85 -14.99 13.34 6.44
N ARG A 86 -14.53 12.72 7.53
CA ARG A 86 -13.27 11.98 7.53
C ARG A 86 -13.38 10.79 6.61
N SER A 87 -12.58 10.77 5.55
CA SER A 87 -12.50 9.66 4.61
C SER A 87 -11.05 9.26 4.36
N ILE A 88 -10.87 7.98 4.04
CA ILE A 88 -9.58 7.43 3.63
C ILE A 88 -9.64 7.21 2.12
N TRP A 89 -8.71 7.83 1.40
CA TRP A 89 -8.64 7.72 -0.06
C TRP A 89 -7.69 6.59 -0.44
N ILE A 90 -8.25 5.41 -0.64
CA ILE A 90 -7.52 4.23 -1.09
C ILE A 90 -7.36 4.31 -2.61
N GLY A 91 -6.11 4.31 -3.09
CA GLY A 91 -5.82 4.26 -4.52
C GLY A 91 -5.49 2.84 -4.99
N GLY A 92 -5.17 2.69 -6.28
CA GLY A 92 -4.71 1.40 -6.81
C GLY A 92 -3.53 0.82 -6.04
N GLY A 93 -3.57 -0.50 -5.85
CA GLY A 93 -2.52 -1.26 -5.17
C GLY A 93 -1.21 -1.24 -5.92
N TRP A 94 -0.12 -1.40 -5.17
CA TRP A 94 1.21 -1.56 -5.75
C TRP A 94 1.55 -3.04 -5.88
N GLY A 95 1.99 -3.44 -7.07
CA GLY A 95 2.55 -4.77 -7.27
C GLY A 95 3.81 -4.98 -6.43
N TRP A 96 3.99 -6.21 -5.95
CA TRP A 96 5.21 -6.63 -5.26
C TRP A 96 6.30 -7.01 -6.25
N VAL A 97 7.54 -6.71 -5.89
CA VAL A 97 8.71 -7.12 -6.68
C VAL A 97 9.14 -8.53 -6.26
N ASP A 98 9.05 -8.86 -4.97
CA ASP A 98 9.18 -10.22 -4.43
C ASP A 98 8.00 -10.51 -3.50
N PRO A 99 6.94 -11.16 -4.01
CA PRO A 99 5.71 -11.40 -3.26
C PRO A 99 5.94 -12.12 -1.93
N VAL A 100 6.83 -13.10 -1.87
CA VAL A 100 7.00 -13.94 -0.69
C VAL A 100 7.63 -13.13 0.44
N LYS A 101 8.73 -12.44 0.15
CA LYS A 101 9.43 -11.60 1.15
C LYS A 101 8.59 -10.42 1.59
N GLU A 102 7.81 -9.82 0.68
CA GLU A 102 6.94 -8.68 1.02
C GLU A 102 5.74 -9.12 1.87
N ILE A 103 5.12 -10.29 1.61
CA ILE A 103 4.07 -10.85 2.49
C ILE A 103 4.62 -11.14 3.88
N GLU A 104 5.78 -11.79 3.97
CA GLU A 104 6.40 -12.10 5.26
C GLU A 104 6.76 -10.83 6.04
N ALA A 105 7.28 -9.81 5.36
CA ALA A 105 7.54 -8.50 5.95
C ALA A 105 6.25 -7.83 6.45
N SER A 106 5.16 -7.83 5.66
CA SER A 106 3.86 -7.29 6.08
C SER A 106 3.29 -8.05 7.28
N ARG A 107 3.42 -9.37 7.30
CA ARG A 107 3.02 -10.20 8.45
C ARG A 107 3.81 -9.83 9.70
N MET A 108 5.13 -9.78 9.61
CA MET A 108 5.99 -9.39 10.72
C MET A 108 5.67 -7.97 11.19
N ALA A 109 5.42 -7.02 10.30
CA ALA A 109 5.07 -5.65 10.65
C ALA A 109 3.76 -5.56 11.45
N ILE A 110 2.75 -6.36 11.09
CA ILE A 110 1.50 -6.48 11.86
C ILE A 110 1.77 -7.13 13.22
N ASP A 111 2.51 -8.23 13.25
CA ASP A 111 2.80 -8.98 14.48
C ASP A 111 3.60 -8.14 15.50
N TYR A 112 4.51 -7.28 15.02
CA TYR A 112 5.26 -6.32 15.85
C TYR A 112 4.50 -5.02 16.16
N GLY A 113 3.31 -4.82 15.60
CA GLY A 113 2.50 -3.60 15.81
C GLY A 113 3.04 -2.36 15.11
N LEU A 114 3.90 -2.52 14.10
CA LEU A 114 4.39 -1.42 13.25
C LEU A 114 3.40 -1.01 12.17
N SER A 115 2.52 -1.93 11.77
CA SER A 115 1.50 -1.72 10.73
C SER A 115 0.15 -2.29 11.18
N THR A 116 -0.90 -1.88 10.49
CA THR A 116 -2.27 -2.37 10.73
C THR A 116 -2.80 -3.10 9.50
N LEU A 117 -3.81 -3.96 9.70
CA LEU A 117 -4.49 -4.64 8.59
C LEU A 117 -5.06 -3.64 7.58
N ALA A 118 -5.56 -2.50 8.06
CA ALA A 118 -6.07 -1.42 7.23
C ALA A 118 -4.97 -0.80 6.36
N GLU A 119 -3.78 -0.58 6.90
CA GLU A 119 -2.65 0.02 6.19
C GLU A 119 -2.06 -0.93 5.13
N GLU A 120 -1.89 -2.21 5.47
CA GLU A 120 -1.43 -3.22 4.51
C GLU A 120 -2.45 -3.45 3.37
N ALA A 121 -3.75 -3.53 3.70
CA ALA A 121 -4.81 -3.65 2.70
C ALA A 121 -4.89 -2.41 1.79
N ALA A 122 -4.81 -1.21 2.37
CA ALA A 122 -4.79 0.03 1.60
C ALA A 122 -3.55 0.14 0.71
N GLY A 123 -2.41 -0.43 1.12
CA GLY A 123 -1.21 -0.57 0.29
C GLY A 123 -1.45 -1.42 -0.97
N GLN A 124 -2.31 -2.43 -0.86
CA GLN A 124 -2.80 -3.26 -1.96
C GLN A 124 -4.03 -2.68 -2.68
N GLY A 125 -4.48 -1.48 -2.28
CA GLY A 125 -5.61 -0.79 -2.88
C GLY A 125 -6.96 -1.46 -2.60
N ARG A 126 -7.06 -2.19 -1.48
CA ARG A 126 -8.28 -2.84 -1.04
C ARG A 126 -8.68 -2.31 0.32
N ASP A 127 -9.97 -2.35 0.62
CA ASP A 127 -10.43 -2.10 1.97
C ASP A 127 -10.32 -3.37 2.82
N TRP A 128 -9.92 -3.22 4.07
CA TRP A 128 -9.70 -4.33 4.98
C TRP A 128 -11.02 -4.93 5.47
N GLU A 129 -12.06 -4.11 5.63
CA GLU A 129 -13.39 -4.56 6.06
C GLU A 129 -14.01 -5.45 4.98
N GLU A 130 -13.93 -5.04 3.71
CA GLU A 130 -14.37 -5.84 2.56
C GLU A 130 -13.65 -7.19 2.50
N ILE A 131 -12.33 -7.23 2.76
CA ILE A 131 -11.55 -8.48 2.79
C ILE A 131 -12.08 -9.42 3.87
N ILE A 132 -12.35 -8.91 5.08
CA ILE A 132 -12.83 -9.73 6.19
C ILE A 132 -14.26 -10.21 5.92
N GLU A 133 -15.14 -9.35 5.41
CA GLU A 133 -16.50 -9.72 5.05
C GLU A 133 -16.49 -10.82 3.97
N GLN A 134 -15.64 -10.67 2.96
CA GLN A 134 -15.47 -11.66 1.90
C GLN A 134 -14.93 -12.98 2.45
N ARG A 135 -13.92 -12.95 3.34
CA ARG A 135 -13.41 -14.16 4.00
C ARG A 135 -14.49 -14.90 4.78
N LYS A 136 -15.35 -14.17 5.51
CA LYS A 136 -16.47 -14.76 6.25
C LYS A 136 -17.46 -15.45 5.30
N LYS A 137 -17.81 -14.80 4.18
CA LYS A 137 -18.68 -15.39 3.15
C LYS A 137 -18.08 -16.66 2.58
N GLU A 138 -16.79 -16.63 2.24
CA GLU A 138 -16.06 -17.80 1.74
C GLU A 138 -16.06 -18.95 2.74
N GLU A 139 -15.76 -18.69 4.01
CA GLU A 139 -15.77 -19.72 5.06
C GLU A 139 -17.13 -20.38 5.23
N THR A 140 -18.20 -19.59 5.28
CA THR A 140 -19.56 -20.14 5.36
C THR A 140 -19.95 -20.96 4.13
N PHE A 141 -19.52 -20.54 2.94
CA PHE A 141 -19.80 -21.26 1.70
C PHE A 141 -19.03 -22.59 1.64
N ILE A 142 -17.77 -22.59 2.04
CA ILE A 142 -16.90 -23.77 2.12
C ILE A 142 -17.49 -24.79 3.11
N GLU A 143 -17.98 -24.33 4.27
CA GLU A 143 -18.65 -25.18 5.25
C GLU A 143 -19.93 -25.82 4.69
N ASN A 144 -20.74 -25.06 3.96
CA ASN A 144 -21.98 -25.54 3.37
C ASN A 144 -21.76 -26.56 2.23
N GLU A 145 -20.73 -26.34 1.41
CA GLU A 145 -20.40 -27.23 0.28
C GLU A 145 -19.51 -28.44 0.70
N GLY A 146 -19.03 -28.46 1.96
CA GLY A 146 -18.21 -29.55 2.48
C GLY A 146 -16.83 -29.70 1.82
N VAL A 147 -16.32 -28.63 1.20
CA VAL A 147 -15.00 -28.60 0.54
C VAL A 147 -13.94 -28.19 1.57
N SER A 148 -12.80 -28.88 1.64
CA SER A 148 -11.69 -28.45 2.50
C SER A 148 -10.66 -27.66 1.68
N ILE A 149 -10.54 -26.34 1.92
CA ILE A 149 -9.40 -25.56 1.40
C ILE A 149 -8.26 -25.67 2.42
N SER A 150 -7.19 -26.36 2.03
CA SER A 150 -5.97 -26.45 2.85
C SER A 150 -5.30 -25.08 2.94
N ARG A 151 -5.54 -24.36 4.04
CA ARG A 151 -4.76 -23.17 4.41
C ARG A 151 -3.55 -23.64 5.21
N SER A 152 -2.34 -23.33 4.76
CA SER A 152 -1.14 -23.75 5.48
C SER A 152 -1.10 -23.07 6.85
N GLN A 153 -1.23 -23.84 7.93
CA GLN A 153 -0.97 -23.38 9.29
C GLN A 153 0.54 -23.33 9.52
N LYS A 154 1.21 -22.28 9.04
CA LYS A 154 2.60 -21.98 9.43
C LYS A 154 2.76 -20.49 9.67
N ALA A 155 2.56 -20.05 10.91
CA ALA A 155 3.67 -19.52 11.69
C ALA A 155 3.22 -19.34 13.16
N MET A 156 3.47 -20.37 13.95
CA MET A 156 3.88 -20.21 15.34
C MET A 156 5.09 -21.12 15.48
N GLY A 157 6.29 -20.52 15.51
CA GLY A 157 7.55 -21.22 15.73
C GLY A 157 8.32 -21.59 14.47
N ALA A 158 9.16 -20.65 13.99
CA ALA A 158 10.51 -20.89 13.49
C ALA A 158 10.95 -19.66 12.68
N ASP A 159 11.70 -18.74 13.31
CA ASP A 159 13.02 -18.39 12.80
C ASP A 159 13.89 -17.72 13.89
N GLN A 160 14.49 -18.56 14.73
CA GLN A 160 15.74 -18.24 15.40
C GLN A 160 16.79 -19.15 14.79
N THR A 161 17.21 -18.91 13.54
CA THR A 161 18.53 -19.35 13.04
C THR A 161 18.81 -18.72 11.68
N GLY A 162 19.45 -17.56 11.69
CA GLY A 162 19.93 -16.91 10.47
C GLY A 162 20.94 -15.77 10.70
N GLU A 163 21.55 -15.66 11.88
CA GLU A 163 22.77 -14.88 12.06
C GLU A 163 23.96 -15.84 11.99
N LYS A 164 24.60 -15.90 10.82
CA LYS A 164 26.03 -16.13 10.57
C LYS A 164 26.24 -16.50 9.10
N GLU A 165 26.50 -15.48 8.28
CA GLU A 165 27.38 -15.57 7.09
C GLU A 165 27.50 -14.16 6.51
N ASP A 166 28.27 -13.30 7.17
CA ASP A 166 28.85 -12.07 6.62
C ASP A 166 30.03 -11.67 7.54
N ALA A 167 31.00 -12.57 7.66
CA ALA A 167 32.26 -12.31 8.35
C ALA A 167 33.37 -13.17 7.74
N GLU A 168 33.60 -13.06 6.43
CA GLU A 168 34.85 -13.52 5.79
C GLU A 168 34.95 -12.94 4.37
N THR A 169 35.37 -11.67 4.26
CA THR A 169 36.10 -11.14 3.08
C THR A 169 36.78 -9.82 3.43
N GLU A 170 37.77 -9.87 4.32
CA GLU A 170 38.92 -8.97 4.26
C GLU A 170 40.20 -9.79 4.42
N THR A 171 41.26 -9.39 3.71
CA THR A 171 42.64 -9.90 3.70
C THR A 171 43.00 -11.06 2.76
N LYS A 172 43.25 -10.75 1.48
CA LYS A 172 44.61 -10.70 0.89
C LYS A 172 44.62 -10.08 -0.49
#